data_AF-A0A3G8M321-F1
#
_entry.id   AF-A0A3G8M321-F1
#
_cell.length_a   1.000
_cell.length_b   1.000
_cell.length_c   1.000
_cell.angle_alpha   90.00
_cell.angle_beta   90.00
_cell.angle_gamma   90.00
#
_symmetry.space_group_name_H-M   'P 1'
#
loop_
_entity.id
_entity.type
_entity.pdbx_description
1 polymer ?
#
loop_
_entity_poly.entity_id
_entity_poly.type
_entity_poly.pdbx_seq_one_letter_code
_entity_poly.pdbx_strand_id
1 'polypeptide(L)' 'MKLLRFVDLVAMGVFTNRMSLKRAIDNQNFPEGFLVTPNARAWREDEVLEWLATRPTGRKAVAVKAGEVA' A
#
# COMPACT_ATOMS: atom_id res chain seq x y z
N MET A 1 -7.55 -10.25 8.56
CA MET A 1 -6.56 -9.16 8.67
C MET A 1 -5.42 -9.48 7.74
N LYS A 2 -5.24 -8.72 6.66
CA LYS A 2 -4.27 -9.02 5.60
C LYS A 2 -3.13 -8.01 5.65
N LEU A 3 -1.90 -8.50 5.52
CA LEU A 3 -0.70 -7.68 5.53
C LEU A 3 -0.17 -7.56 4.10
N LEU A 4 0.05 -6.33 3.69
CA LEU A 4 0.59 -5.99 2.38
C LEU A 4 2.07 -5.69 2.52
N ARG A 5 2.89 -6.28 1.66
CA ARG A 5 4.28 -5.86 1.46
C ARG A 5 4.33 -4.82 0.35
N PHE A 6 5.51 -4.23 0.16
CA PHE A 6 5.71 -3.25 -0.91
C PHE A 6 5.36 -3.81 -2.29
N VAL A 7 5.67 -5.08 -2.54
CA VAL A 7 5.31 -5.74 -3.81
C VAL A 7 3.79 -5.75 -4.03
N ASP A 8 3.01 -5.92 -2.97
CA ASP A 8 1.55 -5.90 -3.05
C ASP A 8 1.03 -4.47 -3.30
N LEU A 9 1.62 -3.46 -2.67
CA LEU A 9 1.31 -2.06 -2.96
C LEU A 9 1.58 -1.68 -4.42
N VAL A 10 2.63 -2.26 -5.01
CA VAL A 10 2.95 -2.10 -6.44
C VAL A 10 1.96 -2.84 -7.32
N ALA A 11 1.63 -4.08 -6.99
CA ALA A 11 0.66 -4.88 -7.73
C ALA A 11 -0.74 -4.23 -7.74
N MET A 12 -1.13 -3.56 -6.66
CA MET A 12 -2.39 -2.80 -6.56
C MET A 12 -2.35 -1.44 -7.28
N GLY A 13 -1.20 -1.04 -7.83
CA GLY A 13 -1.03 0.25 -8.49
C GLY A 13 -1.07 1.46 -7.55
N VAL A 14 -0.92 1.24 -6.24
CA VAL A 14 -0.87 2.31 -5.24
C VAL A 14 0.44 3.08 -5.36
N PHE A 15 1.54 2.35 -5.54
CA PHE A 15 2.87 2.93 -5.77
C PHE A 15 3.59 2.21 -6.90
N THR A 16 4.53 2.89 -7.56
CA THR A 16 5.37 2.29 -8.60
C THR A 16 6.81 2.13 -8.15
N ASN A 17 7.27 2.95 -7.19
CA ASN A 17 8.64 2.94 -6.70
C ASN A 17 8.71 3.35 -5.22
N ARG A 18 9.86 3.07 -4.60
CA ARG A 18 10.12 3.35 -3.18
C ARG A 18 10.13 4.84 -2.85
N MET A 19 10.51 5.69 -3.80
CA MET A 19 10.56 7.14 -3.62
C MET A 19 9.14 7.73 -3.50
N SER A 20 8.19 7.24 -4.30
CA SER A 20 6.78 7.62 -4.24
C SER A 20 6.15 7.20 -2.91
N LEU A 21 6.47 5.99 -2.43
CA LEU A 21 6.06 5.54 -1.09
C LEU A 21 6.62 6.46 -0.01
N LYS A 22 7.93 6.75 -0.04
CA LYS A 22 8.56 7.64 0.94
C LYS A 22 7.92 9.03 0.93
N ARG A 23 7.68 9.61 -0.25
CA ARG A 23 7.00 10.90 -0.37
C ARG A 23 5.56 10.87 0.15
N ALA A 24 4.85 9.76 -0.01
CA ALA A 24 3.49 9.62 0.50
C ALA A 24 3.48 9.52 2.03
N ILE A 25 4.46 8.83 2.62
CA ILE A 25 4.66 8.81 4.06
C ILE A 25 4.98 10.23 4.56
N ASP A 26 5.96 10.88 3.95
CA ASP A 26 6.48 12.17 4.41
C ASP A 26 5.48 13.33 4.21
N ASN A 27 4.67 13.32 3.13
CA ASN A 27 3.87 14.49 2.73
C ASN A 27 2.36 14.24 2.63
N GLN A 28 1.92 12.98 2.67
CA GLN A 28 0.52 12.62 2.39
C GLN A 28 -0.10 11.76 3.49
N ASN A 29 0.55 11.67 4.66
CA ASN A 29 0.10 10.87 5.79
C ASN A 29 -0.18 9.40 5.42
N PHE A 30 0.57 8.84 4.47
CA PHE A 30 0.50 7.40 4.22
C PHE A 30 1.08 6.65 5.42
N PRO A 31 0.50 5.51 5.85
CA PRO A 31 1.02 4.74 6.97
C PRO A 31 2.49 4.34 6.75
N GLU A 32 3.33 4.52 7.77
CA GLU A 32 4.76 4.17 7.71
C GLU A 32 5.03 2.67 7.54
N GLY A 33 4.03 1.85 7.88
CA GLY A 33 4.13 0.41 7.99
C GLY A 33 4.98 -0.02 9.18
N PHE A 34 4.94 -1.30 9.50
CA PHE A 34 5.67 -1.88 10.61
C PHE A 34 6.66 -2.94 10.11
N LEU A 35 7.74 -3.12 10.86
CA LEU A 35 8.76 -4.12 10.56
C LEU A 35 8.21 -5.50 10.94
N VAL A 36 8.03 -6.36 9.93
CA VAL A 36 7.70 -7.78 10.13
C VAL A 36 8.99 -8.60 10.28
N THR A 37 10.05 -8.16 9.62
CA THR A 37 11.41 -8.69 9.77
C THR A 37 12.39 -7.51 9.78
N PRO A 38 13.66 -7.71 10.17
CA PRO A 38 14.64 -6.63 10.22
C PRO A 38 14.77 -5.83 8.90
N ASN A 39 14.48 -6.46 7.75
CA ASN A 39 14.60 -5.86 6.42
C ASN A 39 13.27 -5.74 5.66
N ALA A 40 12.14 -6.11 6.26
CA ALA A 40 10.85 -6.07 5.57
C ALA A 40 9.80 -5.29 6.37
N ARG A 41 9.21 -4.29 5.69
CA ARG A 41 8.03 -3.57 6.16
C ARG A 41 6.76 -4.14 5.54
N ALA A 42 5.71 -4.19 6.35
CA ALA A 42 4.36 -4.47 5.90
C ALA A 42 3.38 -3.39 6.37
N TRP A 43 2.25 -3.34 5.70
CA TRP A 43 1.14 -2.43 5.95
C TRP A 43 -0.12 -3.23 6.16
N ARG A 44 -1.02 -2.73 6.99
CA ARG A 44 -2.36 -3.32 7.11
C ARG A 44 -3.19 -2.93 5.88
N GLU A 45 -3.90 -3.89 5.32
CA GLU A 45 -4.75 -3.66 4.15
C GLU A 45 -5.83 -2.62 4.43
N ASP A 46 -6.44 -2.64 5.61
CA ASP A 46 -7.43 -1.67 6.07
C ASP A 46 -6.90 -0.24 6.09
N GLU A 47 -5.75 0.03 6.71
CA GLU A 47 -5.16 1.38 6.75
C GLU A 47 -4.82 1.91 5.35
N VAL A 48 -4.37 1.04 4.45
CA VAL A 48 -4.05 1.42 3.07
C VAL A 48 -5.35 1.77 2.32
N LEU A 49 -6.41 0.99 2.51
CA LEU A 49 -7.71 1.25 1.90
C LEU A 49 -8.36 2.52 2.45
N GLU A 50 -8.29 2.76 3.76
CA GLU A 50 -8.75 3.99 4.39
C GLU A 50 -8.00 5.20 3.85
N TRP A 51 -6.67 5.12 3.76
CA TRP A 51 -5.88 6.19 3.15
C TRP A 51 -6.26 6.42 1.68
N LEU A 52 -6.48 5.37 0.90
CA LEU A 52 -6.96 5.48 -0.48
C LEU A 52 -8.34 6.16 -0.58
N ALA A 53 -9.23 5.88 0.36
CA ALA A 53 -10.57 6.47 0.41
C ALA A 53 -10.55 7.97 0.78
N THR A 54 -9.56 8.42 1.55
CA THR A 54 -9.44 9.83 1.98
C THR A 54 -8.84 10.77 0.93
N ARG A 55 -8.19 10.26 -0.13
CA ARG A 55 -7.55 11.11 -1.14
C ARG A 55 -8.59 11.79 -2.06
N PRO A 56 -8.67 13.14 -2.12
CA PRO A 56 -9.71 13.85 -2.88
C PRO A 56 -9.56 13.83 -4.42
N THR A 57 -8.61 13.12 -5.02
CA THR A 57 -8.41 13.17 -6.48
C THR A 57 -7.80 11.87 -7.06
N GLY A 58 -8.63 11.13 -7.80
CA GLY A 58 -8.34 10.85 -9.21
C GLY A 58 -7.30 9.79 -9.59
N ARG A 59 -7.22 8.64 -8.91
CA ARG A 59 -6.85 7.39 -9.62
C ARG A 59 -7.49 6.19 -8.93
N LYS A 60 -8.55 5.65 -9.55
CA LYS A 60 -9.15 4.37 -9.15
C LYS A 60 -8.04 3.33 -9.10
N ALA A 61 -7.81 2.74 -7.92
CA ALA A 61 -7.09 1.48 -7.84
C ALA A 61 -7.83 0.48 -8.74
N VAL A 62 -7.18 0.03 -9.80
CA VAL A 62 -7.71 -1.04 -10.64
C VAL A 62 -7.61 -2.29 -9.77
N ALA A 63 -8.75 -2.72 -9.24
CA ALA A 63 -8.86 -3.95 -8.47
C ALA A 63 -8.39 -5.12 -9.35
N VAL A 64 -7.16 -5.58 -9.16
CA VAL A 64 -6.67 -6.83 -9.75
C VAL A 64 -6.94 -7.93 -8.72
N LYS A 65 -7.81 -8.87 -9.11
CA LYS A 65 -8.24 -10.02 -8.32
C LYS A 65 -7.04 -10.74 -7.69
N ALA A 66 -7.11 -10.92 -6.37
CA ALA A 66 -6.25 -11.84 -5.65
C ALA A 66 -6.43 -13.25 -6.23
N GLY A 67 -5.37 -13.76 -6.84
CA GLY A 67 -5.30 -15.13 -7.31
C GLY A 67 -5.36 -16.08 -6.12
N GLU A 68 -6.47 -16.80 -6.05
CA GLU A 68 -6.65 -18.09 -5.41
C GLU A 68 -5.54 -19.04 -5.88
N VAL A 69 -4.79 -19.60 -4.94
CA VAL A 69 -3.90 -20.74 -5.21
C VAL A 69 -4.54 -21.98 -4.60
N ALA A 70 -4.83 -22.91 -5.51
CA ALA A 70 -5.43 -24.22 -5.33
C ALA A 70 -4.57 -25.18 -4.49
#